data_AF-A0A3D9MWA2-F1
#
_entry.id   AF-A0A3D9MWA2-F1
#
_cell.length_a   1.000
_cell.length_b   1.000
_cell.length_c   1.000
_cell.angle_alpha   90.00
_cell.angle_beta   90.00
_cell.angle_gamma   90.00
#
_symmetry.space_group_name_H-M   'P 1'
#
loop_
_entity.id
_entity.type
_entity.pdbx_description
1 polymer ?
#
loop_
_entity_poly.entity_id
_entity_poly.type
_entity_poly.pdbx_seq_one_letter_code
_entity_poly.pdbx_strand_id
1 'polypeptide(L)'
;MDTLERNRPLSASEMLLARWMLEHGEPKTREFLEQLAAAEVTPSRCPCGCGSINFQIKGREPAPPGAHILGNFISGPVTAPAGIFIFESGGLLSGIEVYGLAGDAPAQLPREETLRHFSTGGGVIEGPGSHVELAVSGRSRVSTRHLRAVSL
;
A
#
# COMPACT_ATOMS: atom_id res chain seq x y z
N MET A 1 -10.66 28.04 -24.45
CA MET A 1 -10.95 26.67 -24.02
C MET A 1 -11.59 26.75 -22.65
N ASP A 2 -12.92 26.72 -22.58
CA ASP A 2 -13.65 26.75 -21.32
C ASP A 2 -14.64 25.59 -21.31
N THR A 3 -14.12 24.39 -21.01
CA THR A 3 -14.94 23.33 -20.44
C THR A 3 -14.68 23.40 -18.96
N LEU A 4 -15.53 24.13 -18.24
CA LEU A 4 -15.64 24.12 -16.78
C LEU A 4 -15.97 22.70 -16.33
N GLU A 5 -15.00 21.81 -16.39
CA GLU A 5 -15.08 20.53 -15.72
C GLU A 5 -14.94 20.83 -14.23
N ARG A 6 -16.09 21.12 -13.62
CA ARG A 6 -16.19 21.35 -12.18
C ARG A 6 -15.84 20.05 -11.47
N ASN A 7 -15.20 20.18 -10.31
CA ASN A 7 -15.03 19.04 -9.44
C ASN A 7 -16.40 18.43 -9.11
N ARG A 8 -16.43 17.10 -9.00
CA ARG A 8 -17.64 16.37 -8.63
C ARG A 8 -17.52 15.85 -7.20
N PRO A 9 -18.65 15.62 -6.50
CA PRO A 9 -18.58 14.87 -5.25
C PRO A 9 -17.98 13.47 -5.48
N LEU A 10 -17.34 12.93 -4.44
CA LEU A 10 -16.99 11.52 -4.40
C LEU A 10 -18.27 10.69 -4.48
N SER A 11 -18.24 9.62 -5.26
CA SER A 11 -19.26 8.58 -5.20
C SER A 11 -19.23 7.85 -3.85
N ALA A 12 -20.30 7.14 -3.52
CA ALA A 12 -20.35 6.35 -2.29
C ALA A 12 -19.19 5.36 -2.19
N SER A 13 -18.86 4.66 -3.28
CA SER A 13 -17.75 3.70 -3.31
C SER A 13 -16.38 4.37 -3.11
N GLU A 14 -16.15 5.54 -3.72
CA GLU A 14 -14.89 6.29 -3.55
C GLU A 14 -14.73 6.80 -2.12
N MET A 15 -15.82 7.27 -1.51
CA MET A 15 -15.85 7.70 -0.12
C MET A 15 -15.54 6.56 0.84
N LEU A 16 -16.17 5.39 0.64
CA LEU A 16 -15.93 4.20 1.46
C LEU A 16 -14.49 3.70 1.32
N LEU A 17 -13.97 3.64 0.09
CA LEU A 17 -12.59 3.29 -0.21
C LEU A 17 -11.60 4.23 0.49
N ALA A 18 -11.74 5.54 0.28
CA ALA A 18 -10.84 6.53 0.87
C ALA A 18 -10.88 6.48 2.41
N ARG A 19 -12.07 6.38 2.99
CA ARG A 19 -12.25 6.23 4.44
C ARG A 19 -11.53 5.00 4.96
N TRP A 20 -11.77 3.84 4.35
CA TRP A 20 -11.14 2.60 4.77
C TRP A 20 -9.61 2.70 4.72
N MET A 21 -9.07 3.28 3.65
CA MET A 21 -7.62 3.46 3.49
C MET A 21 -7.02 4.41 4.55
N LEU A 22 -7.75 5.47 4.96
CA LEU A 22 -7.32 6.36 6.05
C LEU A 22 -7.44 5.72 7.44
N GLU A 23 -8.42 4.84 7.63
CA GLU A 23 -8.65 4.16 8.91
C GLU A 23 -7.66 3.00 9.15
N HIS A 24 -7.20 2.37 8.07
CA HIS A 24 -6.25 1.24 8.06
C HIS A 24 -4.83 1.63 7.64
N GLY A 25 -4.60 2.92 7.35
CA GLY A 25 -3.27 3.50 7.14
C GLY A 25 -2.53 3.73 8.46
N GLU A 26 -1.60 4.68 8.48
CA GLU A 26 -0.93 5.03 9.73
C GLU A 26 -1.88 5.70 10.74
N PRO A 27 -1.68 5.59 12.06
CA PRO A 27 -2.59 6.17 13.05
C PRO A 27 -2.88 7.67 12.84
N LYS A 28 -1.88 8.43 12.37
CA LYS A 28 -1.98 9.87 12.09
C LYS A 28 -2.89 10.19 10.90
N THR A 29 -3.15 9.23 10.00
CA THR A 29 -3.90 9.51 8.78
C THR A 29 -5.39 9.70 9.02
N ARG A 30 -5.88 9.31 10.20
CA ARG A 30 -7.26 9.59 10.62
C ARG A 30 -7.56 11.08 10.74
N GLU A 31 -6.54 11.93 10.91
CA GLU A 31 -6.69 13.40 10.90
C GLU A 31 -7.25 13.93 9.57
N PHE A 32 -7.11 13.17 8.47
CA PHE A 32 -7.61 13.55 7.15
C PHE A 32 -9.08 13.18 6.92
N LEU A 33 -9.76 12.51 7.86
CA LEU A 33 -11.17 12.13 7.72
C LEU A 33 -12.10 13.35 7.61
N GLU A 34 -11.76 14.45 8.28
CA GLU A 34 -12.50 15.72 8.15
C GLU A 34 -12.31 16.33 6.75
N GLN A 35 -11.09 16.25 6.19
CA GLN A 35 -10.83 16.72 4.82
C GLN A 35 -11.57 15.86 3.80
N LEU A 36 -11.62 14.54 3.99
CA LEU A 36 -12.35 13.62 3.12
C LEU A 36 -13.84 14.00 3.02
N ALA A 37 -14.47 14.45 4.11
CA ALA A 37 -15.85 14.92 4.09
C ALA A 37 -16.07 16.18 3.21
N ALA A 38 -15.02 16.97 3.02
CA ALA A 38 -15.03 18.18 2.19
C ALA A 38 -14.34 17.99 0.83
N ALA A 39 -13.90 16.77 0.49
CA ALA A 39 -13.18 16.47 -0.74
C ALA A 39 -14.13 16.41 -1.95
N GLU A 40 -13.62 16.85 -3.09
CA GLU A 40 -14.23 16.66 -4.41
C GLU A 40 -13.21 16.02 -5.35
N VAL A 41 -13.69 15.22 -6.30
CA VAL A 41 -12.84 14.61 -7.32
C VAL A 41 -12.63 15.61 -8.44
N THR A 42 -11.37 15.88 -8.77
CA THR A 42 -11.01 16.72 -9.90
C THR A 42 -11.34 16.00 -11.21
N PRO A 43 -11.60 16.74 -12.29
CA PRO A 43 -11.88 16.13 -13.59
C PRO A 43 -10.68 15.43 -14.24
N SER A 44 -9.46 15.81 -13.84
CA SER A 44 -8.23 15.24 -14.36
C SER A 44 -8.18 13.73 -14.10
N ARG A 45 -7.94 12.97 -15.17
CA ARG A 45 -7.71 11.51 -15.12
C ARG A 45 -6.24 11.21 -15.33
N CYS A 46 -5.79 10.03 -14.87
CA CYS A 46 -4.47 9.56 -15.26
C CYS A 46 -4.39 9.45 -16.78
N PRO A 47 -3.35 10.01 -17.44
CA PRO A 47 -3.15 9.83 -18.88
C PRO A 47 -2.91 8.36 -19.26
N CYS A 48 -2.53 7.54 -18.29
CA CYS A 48 -2.35 6.10 -18.43
C CYS A 48 -3.68 5.31 -18.52
N GLY A 49 -4.82 5.94 -18.24
CA GLY A 49 -6.14 5.29 -18.27
C GLY A 49 -6.50 4.47 -17.02
N CYS A 50 -5.68 4.50 -15.97
CA CYS A 50 -6.00 3.83 -14.72
C CYS A 50 -7.08 4.59 -13.92
N GLY A 51 -7.61 3.92 -12.89
CA GLY A 51 -8.67 4.45 -12.03
C GLY A 51 -8.25 5.55 -11.04
N SER A 52 -7.00 6.02 -11.07
CA SER A 52 -6.51 7.05 -10.13
C SER A 52 -7.35 8.33 -10.20
N ILE A 53 -7.59 8.93 -9.04
CA ILE A 53 -8.36 10.16 -8.88
C ILE A 53 -7.60 11.14 -7.99
N ASN A 54 -7.68 12.43 -8.31
CA ASN A 54 -7.18 13.48 -7.44
C ASN A 54 -8.33 14.17 -6.71
N PHE A 55 -8.02 14.69 -5.53
CA PHE A 55 -8.94 15.42 -4.68
C PHE A 55 -8.63 16.92 -4.66
N GLN A 56 -9.68 17.71 -4.57
CA GLN A 56 -9.62 19.12 -4.17
C GLN A 56 -10.48 19.29 -2.92
N ILE A 57 -9.91 19.87 -1.87
CA ILE A 57 -10.66 20.16 -0.65
C ILE A 57 -11.41 21.49 -0.81
N LYS A 58 -12.72 21.48 -0.56
CA LYS A 58 -13.54 22.70 -0.62
C LYS A 58 -13.00 23.78 0.30
N GLY A 59 -12.96 25.01 -0.22
CA GLY A 59 -12.53 26.18 0.55
C GLY A 59 -11.03 26.23 0.83
N ARG A 60 -10.22 25.37 0.19
CA ARG A 60 -8.76 25.39 0.28
C ARG A 60 -8.14 25.61 -1.10
N GLU A 61 -6.96 26.20 -1.12
CA GLU A 61 -6.15 26.28 -2.34
C GLU A 61 -5.73 24.88 -2.80
N PRO A 62 -5.40 24.72 -4.10
CA PRO A 62 -4.85 23.46 -4.60
C PRO A 62 -3.61 23.03 -3.81
N ALA A 63 -3.47 21.73 -3.59
CA ALA A 63 -2.32 21.19 -2.89
C ALA A 63 -1.02 21.50 -3.68
N PRO A 64 0.09 21.81 -2.99
CA PRO A 64 1.37 22.00 -3.65
C PRO A 64 1.82 20.68 -4.33
N PRO A 65 2.79 20.73 -5.26
CA PRO A 65 3.37 19.52 -5.82
C PRO A 65 4.03 18.66 -4.74
N GLY A 66 3.77 17.35 -4.77
CA GLY A 66 4.29 16.40 -3.80
C GLY A 66 3.36 15.21 -3.62
N ALA A 67 3.86 14.14 -3.01
CA ALA A 67 3.05 13.01 -2.60
C ALA A 67 3.67 12.37 -1.35
N HIS A 68 2.93 12.43 -0.25
CA HIS A 68 3.25 11.73 0.98
C HIS A 68 2.18 10.66 1.23
N ILE A 69 2.63 9.41 1.25
CA ILE A 69 1.75 8.25 1.31
C ILE A 69 1.16 8.13 2.73
N LEU A 70 -0.16 8.14 2.81
CA LEU A 70 -0.92 7.99 4.05
C LEU A 70 -1.27 6.51 4.32
N GLY A 71 -1.53 5.76 3.25
CA GLY A 71 -1.80 4.33 3.33
C GLY A 71 -1.53 3.67 1.99
N ASN A 72 -0.93 2.48 2.02
CA ASN A 72 -0.57 1.71 0.84
C ASN A 72 -1.00 0.25 0.98
N PHE A 73 -1.69 -0.27 -0.03
CA PHE A 73 -2.36 -1.56 0.00
C PHE A 73 -2.23 -2.29 -1.34
N ILE A 74 -2.58 -3.57 -1.32
CA ILE A 74 -2.67 -4.45 -2.49
C ILE A 74 -4.15 -4.72 -2.78
N SER A 75 -4.49 -4.75 -4.06
CA SER A 75 -5.79 -5.16 -4.60
C SER A 75 -5.61 -6.15 -5.76
N GLY A 76 -6.72 -6.74 -6.22
CA GLY A 76 -6.71 -7.70 -7.33
C GLY A 76 -6.29 -9.13 -6.95
N PRO A 77 -6.28 -10.07 -7.92
CA PRO A 77 -5.91 -11.46 -7.69
C PRO A 77 -4.39 -11.63 -7.47
N VAL A 78 -3.98 -12.73 -6.84
CA VAL A 78 -2.56 -13.04 -6.58
C VAL A 78 -1.73 -13.16 -7.87
N THR A 79 -2.35 -13.57 -8.97
CA THR A 79 -1.70 -13.72 -10.28
C THR A 79 -1.48 -12.42 -11.03
N ALA A 80 -2.21 -11.36 -10.67
CA ALA A 80 -2.12 -10.04 -11.29
C ALA A 80 -2.43 -8.94 -10.27
N PRO A 81 -1.60 -8.78 -9.22
CA PRO A 81 -1.85 -7.79 -8.19
C PRO A 81 -1.71 -6.37 -8.72
N ALA A 82 -2.46 -5.46 -8.11
CA ALA A 82 -2.31 -4.02 -8.29
C ALA A 82 -2.06 -3.36 -6.92
N GLY A 83 -1.17 -2.38 -6.89
CA GLY A 83 -0.98 -1.53 -5.73
C GLY A 83 -1.95 -0.35 -5.76
N ILE A 84 -2.31 0.12 -4.58
CA ILE A 84 -3.17 1.28 -4.40
C ILE A 84 -2.74 2.05 -3.16
N PHE A 85 -2.56 3.36 -3.29
CA PHE A 85 -2.22 4.22 -2.17
C PHE A 85 -3.07 5.50 -2.14
N ILE A 86 -3.29 6.00 -0.93
CA ILE A 86 -3.91 7.31 -0.67
C ILE A 86 -2.81 8.24 -0.15
N PHE A 87 -2.82 9.49 -0.61
CA PHE A 87 -1.72 10.42 -0.32
C PHE A 87 -2.21 11.83 -0.01
N GLU A 88 -1.34 12.55 0.67
CA GLU A 88 -1.44 14.00 0.87
C GLU A 88 -0.29 14.73 0.18
N SER A 89 -0.47 16.03 0.01
CA SER A 89 0.61 16.94 -0.32
C SER A 89 0.43 18.25 0.44
N GLY A 90 1.49 18.70 1.13
CA GLY A 90 1.45 19.92 1.93
C GLY A 90 0.40 19.90 3.05
N GLY A 91 0.05 18.72 3.57
CA GLY A 91 -0.99 18.56 4.60
C GLY A 91 -2.42 18.55 4.05
N LEU A 92 -2.59 18.47 2.72
CA LEU A 92 -3.90 18.38 2.07
C LEU A 92 -4.11 17.00 1.45
N LEU A 93 -5.24 16.36 1.78
CA LEU A 93 -5.62 15.09 1.18
C LEU A 93 -5.76 15.27 -0.34
N SER A 94 -4.96 14.54 -1.11
CA SER A 94 -4.66 14.90 -2.50
C SER A 94 -5.14 13.86 -3.52
N GLY A 95 -5.31 12.59 -3.16
CA GLY A 95 -5.87 11.62 -4.09
C GLY A 95 -5.65 10.17 -3.71
N ILE A 96 -6.11 9.30 -4.62
CA ILE A 96 -5.87 7.86 -4.62
C ILE A 96 -5.21 7.51 -5.94
N GLU A 97 -4.09 6.79 -5.87
CA GLU A 97 -3.44 6.24 -7.05
C GLU A 97 -3.51 4.72 -7.07
N VAL A 98 -3.75 4.17 -8.26
CA VAL A 98 -3.66 2.73 -8.55
C VAL A 98 -2.58 2.49 -9.59
N TYR A 99 -1.81 1.42 -9.37
CA TYR A 99 -0.72 1.02 -10.25
C TYR A 99 -0.67 -0.50 -10.36
N GLY A 100 -0.29 -1.03 -11.52
CA GLY A 100 -0.12 -2.46 -11.70
C GLY A 100 1.20 -2.94 -11.09
N LEU A 101 1.17 -4.07 -10.37
CA LEU A 101 2.39 -4.70 -9.84
C LEU A 101 2.90 -5.83 -10.75
N ALA A 102 1.99 -6.50 -11.47
CA ALA A 102 2.32 -7.60 -12.39
C ALA A 102 1.64 -7.46 -13.77
N GLY A 103 1.18 -6.26 -14.11
CA GLY A 103 0.43 -5.98 -15.34
C GLY A 103 -0.05 -4.54 -15.39
N ASP A 104 -1.09 -4.27 -16.18
CA ASP A 104 -1.69 -2.94 -16.26
C ASP A 104 -2.43 -2.56 -14.97
N ALA A 105 -2.43 -1.28 -14.65
CA ALA A 105 -3.22 -0.75 -13.55
C ALA A 105 -4.72 -0.87 -13.86
N PRO A 106 -5.58 -1.20 -12.89
CA PRO A 106 -7.00 -1.31 -13.13
C PRO A 106 -7.59 0.05 -13.54
N ALA A 107 -8.46 0.05 -14.55
CA ALA A 107 -9.14 1.25 -15.05
C ALA A 107 -10.20 1.81 -14.07
N GLN A 108 -10.55 1.02 -13.04
CA GLN A 108 -11.51 1.37 -12.01
C GLN A 108 -10.89 1.18 -10.64
N LEU A 109 -11.28 2.02 -9.69
CA LEU A 109 -10.89 1.83 -8.29
C LEU A 109 -11.52 0.53 -7.74
N PRO A 110 -10.76 -0.26 -6.98
CA PRO A 110 -11.27 -1.45 -6.32
C PRO A 110 -12.27 -1.10 -5.21
N ARG A 111 -13.00 -2.10 -4.73
CA ARG A 111 -13.79 -1.97 -3.49
C ARG A 111 -12.87 -2.12 -2.27
N GLU A 112 -13.20 -1.42 -1.19
CA GLU A 112 -12.47 -1.45 0.08
C GLU A 112 -12.31 -2.86 0.65
N GLU A 113 -13.34 -3.69 0.52
CA GLU A 113 -13.36 -5.08 0.99
C GLU A 113 -12.33 -5.99 0.29
N THR A 114 -11.80 -5.55 -0.86
CA THR A 114 -10.79 -6.33 -1.62
C THR A 114 -9.36 -5.95 -1.26
N LEU A 115 -9.18 -4.88 -0.49
CA LEU A 115 -7.87 -4.37 -0.11
C LEU A 115 -7.20 -5.27 0.92
N ARG A 116 -5.88 -5.41 0.79
CA ARG A 116 -5.03 -6.20 1.68
C ARG A 116 -3.76 -5.42 1.98
N HIS A 117 -3.23 -5.57 3.18
CA HIS A 117 -1.91 -5.03 3.50
C HIS A 117 -0.82 -5.74 2.67
N PHE A 118 0.27 -5.04 2.41
CA PHE A 118 1.50 -5.71 1.99
C PHE A 118 1.91 -6.67 3.11
N SER A 119 2.06 -7.95 2.78
CA SER A 119 2.61 -8.92 3.73
C SER A 119 3.98 -8.44 4.17
N THR A 120 4.15 -8.12 5.45
CA THR A 120 5.47 -7.88 6.03
C THR A 120 6.26 -9.18 5.89
N GLY A 121 7.20 -9.23 4.95
CA GLY A 121 8.04 -10.38 4.71
C GLY A 121 8.99 -10.64 5.89
N GLY A 122 8.51 -11.35 6.90
CA GLY A 122 9.31 -12.27 7.71
C GLY A 122 9.32 -13.67 7.07
N GLY A 123 9.43 -13.74 5.75
CA GLY A 123 9.47 -14.98 4.98
C GLY A 123 10.81 -15.10 4.30
N VAL A 124 11.71 -15.89 4.89
CA VAL A 124 12.86 -16.43 4.17
C VAL A 124 12.32 -17.15 2.94
N ILE A 125 12.68 -16.65 1.76
CA ILE A 125 12.59 -17.44 0.54
C ILE A 125 13.70 -18.49 0.62
N GLU A 126 13.42 -19.64 1.22
CA GLU A 126 14.19 -20.86 0.93
C GLU A 126 13.91 -21.22 -0.53
N GLY A 127 14.68 -20.62 -1.44
CA GLY A 127 14.78 -21.11 -2.80
C GLY A 127 15.34 -22.54 -2.78
N PRO A 128 15.03 -23.38 -3.78
CA PRO A 128 15.64 -24.69 -3.92
C PRO A 128 17.13 -24.49 -4.24
N GLY A 129 17.95 -24.40 -3.19
CA GLY A 129 19.39 -24.30 -3.27
C GLY A 129 19.94 -25.59 -3.85
N SER A 130 20.44 -25.47 -5.08
CA SER A 130 21.36 -26.40 -5.71
C SER A 130 22.41 -26.87 -4.70
N HIS A 131 22.60 -28.18 -4.64
CA HIS A 131 23.79 -28.78 -4.08
C HIS A 131 25.05 -28.10 -4.63
N VAL A 132 25.80 -27.42 -3.77
CA VAL A 132 27.24 -27.25 -3.94
C VAL A 132 27.89 -27.81 -2.69
N GLU A 133 28.40 -29.02 -2.85
CA GLU A 133 29.29 -29.68 -1.91
C GLU A 133 30.56 -28.84 -1.76
N LEU A 134 30.73 -28.21 -0.59
CA LEU A 134 32.01 -27.60 -0.21
C LEU A 134 32.56 -28.38 0.98
N ALA A 135 33.43 -29.33 0.67
CA ALA A 135 34.23 -30.04 1.65
C ALA A 135 35.12 -29.03 2.41
N VAL A 136 34.82 -28.81 3.69
CA VAL A 136 35.79 -28.30 4.66
C VAL A 136 35.98 -29.37 5.72
N SER A 137 37.05 -30.14 5.50
CA SER A 137 37.65 -30.99 6.53
C SER A 137 38.15 -30.09 7.66
N GLY A 138 37.48 -30.17 8.80
CA GLY A 138 37.84 -29.44 10.01
C GLY A 138 37.48 -30.26 11.24
N ARG A 139 38.31 -31.26 11.56
CA ARG A 139 38.22 -31.98 12.83
C ARG A 139 38.43 -31.00 13.97
N SER A 140 37.46 -30.88 14.86
CA SER A 140 37.72 -30.46 16.23
C SER A 140 36.88 -31.27 17.20
N ARG A 141 37.49 -32.32 17.75
CA ARG A 141 36.99 -33.00 18.95
C ARG A 141 37.35 -32.10 20.13
N VAL A 142 36.35 -31.52 20.79
CA VAL A 142 36.53 -31.00 22.15
C VAL A 142 35.56 -31.72 23.07
N SER A 143 36.22 -32.50 23.94
CA SER A 143 35.78 -33.08 25.20
C SER A 143 34.68 -32.30 25.93
N THR A 144 33.62 -33.01 26.32
CA THR A 144 32.79 -32.61 27.47
C THR A 144 32.61 -33.83 28.36
N ARG A 145 33.38 -33.87 29.46
CA ARG A 145 33.01 -34.63 30.66
C ARG A 145 31.74 -33.99 31.21
N HIS A 146 30.69 -34.78 31.45
CA HIS A 146 29.74 -34.51 32.51
C HIS A 146 29.43 -35.82 33.25
N LEU A 147 29.60 -35.74 34.56
CA LEU A 147 29.42 -36.81 35.52
C LEU A 147 27.99 -37.34 35.48
N ARG A 148 27.83 -38.67 35.52
CA ARG A 148 26.58 -39.31 35.94
C ARG A 148 26.68 -39.66 37.42
N ALA A 149 25.67 -39.22 38.15
CA ALA A 149 25.43 -39.50 39.55
C ALA A 149 24.96 -40.94 39.78
N VAL A 150 25.36 -41.47 40.95
CA VAL A 150 24.61 -42.31 41.92
C VAL A 150 23.76 -43.46 41.40
N SER A 151 24.03 -44.67 41.90
CA SER A 151 23.01 -45.59 42.42
C SER A 151 23.63 -46.62 43.38
N LEU A 152 23.10 -46.60 44.61
CA LEU A 152 22.93 -47.64 45.65
C LEU A 152 24.10 -48.57 46.01
#